data_AF-A0A350XQA3-F1
#
_entry.id   AF-A0A350XQA3-F1
#
_cell.length_a   1.000
_cell.length_b   1.000
_cell.length_c   1.000
_cell.angle_alpha   90.00
_cell.angle_beta   90.00
_cell.angle_gamma   90.00
#
_symmetry.space_group_name_H-M   'P 1'
#
loop_
_entity.id
_entity.type
_entity.pdbx_description
1 polymer ?
#
loop_
_entity_poly.entity_id
_entity_poly.type
_entity_poly.pdbx_seq_one_letter_code
_entity_poly.pdbx_strand_id
1 'polypeptide(L)'
;MTVAPPRARSPPAAVAAIAGQIHNPWFGFRGGKGLGVTGGTLAVIWPPGLLVVLPVLGLVTRALGSALGSLVGLITLGGAAVVWARRDWAMAWGIAPDDLLVWYAIGVVLLAAPKFFADLRRRPVATRSAGR
;
A
#
# COMPACT_ATOMS: atom_id res chain seq x y z
N MET A 1 -14.09 0.52 38.11
CA MET A 1 -12.82 0.32 37.37
C MET A 1 -13.13 -0.39 36.07
N THR A 2 -13.36 0.35 34.99
CA THR A 2 -13.54 -0.20 33.64
C THR A 2 -12.16 -0.41 33.02
N VAL A 3 -11.75 -1.67 32.88
CA VAL A 3 -10.52 -2.04 32.18
C VAL A 3 -10.73 -1.70 30.71
N ALA A 4 -10.02 -0.68 30.22
CA ALA A 4 -10.02 -0.35 28.80
C ALA A 4 -9.52 -1.58 28.02
N PRO A 5 -10.25 -2.03 26.97
CA PRO A 5 -9.84 -3.20 26.22
C PRO A 5 -8.44 -2.98 25.62
N PRO A 6 -7.60 -4.03 25.55
CA PRO A 6 -6.27 -3.93 24.99
C PRO A 6 -6.36 -3.37 23.57
N ARG A 7 -5.78 -2.18 23.35
CA ARG A 7 -5.72 -1.56 22.03
C ARG A 7 -4.97 -2.53 21.11
N ALA A 8 -5.68 -3.18 20.20
CA ALA A 8 -5.09 -4.13 19.25
C ALA A 8 -4.13 -3.37 18.33
N ARG A 9 -2.83 -3.41 18.63
CA ARG A 9 -1.78 -2.81 17.80
C ARG A 9 -1.49 -3.74 16.62
N SER A 10 -2.36 -3.74 15.62
CA SER A 10 -2.24 -4.55 14.40
C SER A 10 -1.24 -4.07 13.30
N PRO A 11 -0.67 -2.84 13.30
CA PRO A 11 0.20 -2.40 12.18
C PRO A 11 1.49 -3.21 11.98
N PRO A 12 2.26 -3.60 13.01
CA PRO A 12 3.48 -4.36 12.83
C PRO A 12 3.23 -5.73 12.19
N ALA A 13 2.12 -6.38 12.55
CA ALA A 13 1.73 -7.67 11.98
C ALA A 13 1.36 -7.54 10.50
N ALA A 14 0.66 -6.47 10.12
CA ALA A 14 0.34 -6.20 8.72
C ALA A 14 1.59 -5.90 7.89
N VAL A 15 2.51 -5.09 8.41
CA VAL A 15 3.78 -4.79 7.73
C VAL A 15 4.65 -6.05 7.62
N ALA A 16 4.69 -6.91 8.66
CA ALA A 16 5.40 -8.18 8.62
C ALA A 16 4.82 -9.15 7.57
N ALA A 17 3.49 -9.21 7.44
CA ALA A 17 2.83 -10.02 6.42
C ALA A 17 3.18 -9.54 5.00
N ILE A 18 3.19 -8.21 4.78
CA ILE A 18 3.60 -7.61 3.50
C ILE A 18 5.08 -7.89 3.21
N ALA A 19 5.94 -7.74 4.23
CA ALA A 19 7.36 -8.02 4.12
C ALA A 19 7.61 -9.49 3.74
N GLY A 20 6.91 -10.44 4.37
CA GLY A 20 6.99 -11.87 4.05
C GLY A 20 6.54 -12.18 2.62
N GLN A 21 5.53 -11.48 2.10
CA GLN A 21 5.11 -11.64 0.71
C GLN A 21 6.14 -11.10 -0.30
N ILE A 22 6.75 -9.95 0.03
CA ILE A 22 7.73 -9.30 -0.85
C ILE A 22 9.08 -10.04 -0.83
N HIS A 23 9.47 -10.54 0.34
CA HIS A 23 10.73 -11.24 0.61
C HIS A 23 10.45 -12.69 1.00
N ASN A 24 9.75 -13.42 0.14
CA ASN A 24 9.37 -14.79 0.45
C ASN A 24 10.63 -15.70 0.49
N PRO A 25 10.99 -16.30 1.65
CA PRO A 25 12.19 -17.13 1.78
C PRO A 25 12.10 -18.40 0.94
N TRP A 26 10.89 -18.93 0.73
CA TRP A 26 10.64 -20.16 -0.03
C TRP A 26 10.86 -20.00 -1.54
N PHE A 27 10.90 -18.76 -2.04
CA PHE A 27 11.20 -18.46 -3.44
C PHE A 27 12.52 -17.70 -3.59
N GLY A 28 13.48 -17.93 -2.70
CA GLY A 28 14.81 -17.30 -2.75
C GLY A 28 14.75 -15.78 -2.65
N PHE A 29 13.86 -15.25 -1.82
CA PHE A 29 13.59 -13.81 -1.64
C PHE A 29 13.09 -13.09 -2.90
N ARG A 30 12.69 -13.84 -3.94
CA ARG A 30 12.09 -13.30 -5.16
C ARG A 30 10.56 -13.33 -5.06
N GLY A 31 10.01 -12.52 -4.16
CA GLY A 31 8.56 -12.38 -4.00
C GLY A 31 7.91 -11.40 -4.98
N GLY A 32 6.58 -11.34 -4.97
CA GLY A 32 5.79 -10.38 -5.75
C GLY A 32 5.93 -8.93 -5.24
N LYS A 33 5.10 -8.04 -5.79
CA LYS A 33 5.10 -6.60 -5.44
C LYS A 33 4.32 -6.24 -4.17
N GLY A 34 3.72 -7.23 -3.50
CA GLY A 34 3.01 -7.04 -2.23
C GLY A 34 1.60 -6.44 -2.31
N LEU A 35 1.16 -5.90 -3.47
CA LEU A 35 -0.11 -5.16 -3.59
C LEU A 35 -1.35 -5.94 -3.16
N GLY A 36 -1.43 -7.24 -3.46
CA GLY A 36 -2.57 -8.06 -3.05
C GLY A 36 -2.68 -8.18 -1.52
N VAL A 37 -1.54 -8.37 -0.85
CA VAL A 37 -1.49 -8.45 0.62
C VAL A 37 -1.74 -7.08 1.24
N THR A 38 -1.17 -6.01 0.67
CA THR A 38 -1.46 -4.63 1.07
C THR A 38 -2.96 -4.29 0.95
N GLY A 39 -3.61 -4.74 -0.13
CA GLY A 39 -5.06 -4.58 -0.28
C GLY A 39 -5.84 -5.35 0.79
N GLY A 40 -5.46 -6.59 1.07
CA GLY A 40 -6.09 -7.39 2.13
C GLY A 40 -5.90 -6.80 3.53
N THR A 41 -4.69 -6.37 3.88
CA THR A 41 -4.42 -5.73 5.19
C THR A 41 -5.12 -4.38 5.30
N LEU A 42 -5.19 -3.61 4.21
CA LEU A 42 -5.95 -2.36 4.16
C LEU A 42 -7.44 -2.61 4.36
N ALA A 43 -8.02 -3.66 3.79
CA ALA A 43 -9.43 -4.02 4.00
C ALA A 43 -9.76 -4.29 5.47
N VAL A 44 -8.83 -4.88 6.22
CA VAL A 44 -9.01 -5.19 7.65
C VAL A 44 -8.82 -3.94 8.52
N ILE A 45 -7.76 -3.17 8.27
CA ILE A 45 -7.41 -2.00 9.09
C ILE A 45 -8.30 -0.80 8.79
N TRP A 46 -8.54 -0.54 7.50
CA TRP A 46 -9.20 0.67 7.03
C TRP A 46 -10.03 0.42 5.74
N PRO A 47 -11.21 -0.22 5.88
CA PRO A 47 -12.13 -0.50 4.76
C PRO A 47 -12.50 0.74 3.93
N PRO A 48 -12.78 1.92 4.51
CA PRO A 48 -13.05 3.13 3.72
C PRO A 48 -11.87 3.55 2.84
N GLY A 49 -10.63 3.37 3.32
CA GLY A 49 -9.42 3.68 2.54
C GLY A 49 -9.29 2.79 1.32
N LEU A 50 -9.73 1.53 1.40
CA LEU A 50 -9.78 0.63 0.26
C LEU A 50 -10.70 1.17 -0.84
N LEU A 51 -11.85 1.74 -0.48
CA LEU A 51 -12.78 2.36 -1.43
C LEU A 51 -12.21 3.60 -2.13
N VAL A 52 -11.23 4.28 -1.52
CA VAL A 52 -10.52 5.40 -2.15
C VAL A 52 -9.37 4.90 -3.02
N VAL A 53 -8.58 3.96 -2.52
CA VAL A 53 -7.34 3.51 -3.16
C VAL A 53 -7.61 2.59 -4.36
N LEU A 54 -8.60 1.68 -4.29
CA LEU A 54 -8.92 0.76 -5.39
C LEU A 54 -9.34 1.46 -6.70
N PRO A 55 -10.28 2.42 -6.71
CA PRO A 55 -10.68 3.06 -7.95
C PRO A 55 -9.54 3.87 -8.55
N VAL A 56 -8.71 4.54 -7.73
CA VAL A 56 -7.51 5.23 -8.22
C VAL A 56 -6.51 4.24 -8.81
N LEU A 57 -6.22 3.15 -8.09
CA LEU A 57 -5.32 2.11 -8.57
C LEU A 57 -5.81 1.51 -9.90
N GLY A 58 -7.10 1.18 -9.99
CA GLY A 58 -7.70 0.61 -11.19
C GLY A 58 -7.72 1.57 -12.38
N LEU A 59 -8.15 2.82 -12.16
CA LEU A 59 -8.25 3.83 -13.20
C LEU A 59 -6.86 4.19 -13.76
N VAL A 60 -5.89 4.42 -12.87
CA VAL A 60 -4.53 4.79 -13.29
C VAL A 60 -3.81 3.60 -13.90
N THR A 61 -4.01 2.39 -13.39
CA THR A 61 -3.46 1.17 -14.02
C THR A 61 -4.00 0.98 -15.43
N ARG A 62 -5.29 1.26 -15.64
CA ARG A 62 -5.91 1.18 -16.98
C ARG A 62 -5.40 2.27 -17.92
N ALA A 63 -5.14 3.48 -17.43
CA ALA A 63 -4.71 4.61 -18.25
C ALA A 63 -3.19 4.66 -18.54
N LEU A 64 -2.35 4.33 -17.54
CA LEU A 64 -0.89 4.55 -17.57
C LEU A 64 -0.07 3.24 -17.41
N GLY A 65 -0.75 2.10 -17.27
CA GLY A 65 -0.15 0.79 -17.06
C GLY A 65 0.18 0.48 -15.60
N SER A 66 0.46 -0.80 -15.32
CA SER A 66 0.53 -1.33 -13.93
C SER A 66 1.62 -0.71 -13.06
N ALA A 67 2.77 -0.34 -13.61
CA ALA A 67 3.86 0.25 -12.81
C ALA A 67 3.51 1.66 -12.31
N LEU A 68 2.93 2.51 -13.18
CA LEU A 68 2.51 3.87 -12.81
C LEU A 68 1.25 3.83 -11.94
N GLY A 69 0.28 2.97 -12.28
CA GLY A 69 -0.91 2.76 -11.46
C GLY A 69 -0.59 2.42 -10.01
N SER A 70 0.39 1.54 -9.79
CA SER A 70 0.80 1.15 -8.46
C SER A 70 1.53 2.25 -7.68
N LEU A 71 2.36 3.05 -8.35
CA LEU A 71 3.04 4.20 -7.74
C LEU A 71 2.04 5.27 -7.33
N VAL A 72 1.09 5.60 -8.20
CA VAL A 72 0.02 6.53 -7.88
C VAL A 72 -0.86 5.97 -6.76
N GLY A 73 -1.17 4.67 -6.78
CA GLY A 73 -1.89 4.01 -5.69
C GLY A 73 -1.18 4.11 -4.34
N LEU A 74 0.15 3.96 -4.30
CA LEU A 74 0.95 4.15 -3.09
C LEU A 74 0.94 5.60 -2.60
N ILE A 75 1.07 6.57 -3.51
CA ILE A 75 1.01 7.99 -3.19
C ILE A 75 -0.38 8.35 -2.64
N THR A 76 -1.44 7.87 -3.28
CA THR A 76 -2.82 8.07 -2.83
C THR A 76 -3.06 7.43 -1.47
N LEU A 77 -2.56 6.20 -1.23
CA LEU A 77 -2.66 5.57 0.07
C LEU A 77 -1.98 6.40 1.16
N GLY A 78 -0.76 6.88 0.91
CA GLY A 78 -0.03 7.73 1.85
C GLY A 78 -0.73 9.07 2.11
N GLY A 79 -1.15 9.75 1.04
CA GLY A 79 -1.87 11.03 1.15
C GLY A 79 -3.21 10.88 1.88
N ALA A 80 -3.98 9.84 1.55
CA ALA A 80 -5.25 9.57 2.19
C ALA A 80 -5.06 9.20 3.67
N ALA A 81 -4.03 8.44 4.03
CA ALA A 81 -3.68 8.13 5.42
C ALA A 81 -3.36 9.39 6.24
N VAL A 82 -2.60 10.34 5.68
CA VAL A 82 -2.27 11.61 6.34
C VAL A 82 -3.51 12.50 6.51
N VAL A 83 -4.35 12.61 5.49
CA VAL A 83 -5.60 13.39 5.56
C VAL A 83 -6.54 12.80 6.62
N TRP A 84 -6.63 11.48 6.69
CA TRP A 84 -7.47 10.79 7.67
C TRP A 84 -6.99 11.00 9.10
N ALA A 85 -5.68 10.85 9.33
CA ALA A 85 -5.07 11.07 10.64
C ALA A 85 -5.25 12.52 11.12
N ARG A 86 -5.16 13.51 10.22
CA ARG A 86 -5.41 14.93 10.57
C ARG A 86 -6.85 15.27 10.93
N ARG A 87 -7.81 14.42 10.58
CA ARG A 87 -9.25 14.66 10.78
C ARG A 87 -9.83 13.84 11.93
N ASP A 88 -9.00 13.05 12.62
CA ASP A 88 -9.41 12.14 13.70
C ASP A 88 -10.61 11.24 13.33
N TRP A 89 -10.73 10.89 12.05
CA TRP A 89 -11.84 10.09 11.57
C TRP A 89 -11.70 8.65 12.03
N ALA A 90 -12.78 8.09 12.57
CA ALA A 90 -12.81 6.73 13.09
C ALA A 90 -12.30 5.72 12.04
N MET A 91 -11.38 4.85 12.47
CA MET A 91 -11.07 3.65 11.72
C MET A 91 -12.12 2.57 12.01
N ALA A 92 -12.23 1.58 11.12
CA ALA A 92 -13.14 0.48 11.35
C ALA A 92 -12.70 -0.33 12.60
N TRP A 93 -13.67 -1.02 13.21
CA TRP A 93 -13.42 -1.98 14.29
C TRP A 93 -12.89 -1.37 15.61
N GLY A 94 -13.16 -0.08 15.85
CA GLY A 94 -12.77 0.58 17.11
C GLY A 94 -11.25 0.78 17.25
N ILE A 95 -10.51 0.68 16.14
CA ILE A 95 -9.10 1.07 16.10
C ILE A 95 -9.06 2.59 16.24
N ALA A 96 -8.31 3.08 17.23
CA ALA A 96 -8.20 4.50 17.47
C ALA A 96 -7.53 5.19 16.26
N PRO A 97 -8.01 6.39 15.86
CA PRO A 97 -7.42 7.19 14.79
C PRO A 97 -6.06 7.72 15.24
N ASP A 98 -5.09 6.83 15.33
CA ASP A 98 -3.74 7.11 15.82
C ASP A 98 -2.78 7.24 14.62
N ASP A 99 -1.55 7.70 14.88
CA ASP A 99 -0.41 7.71 13.95
C ASP A 99 -0.11 6.33 13.30
N LEU A 100 -0.73 5.27 13.80
CA LEU A 100 -0.62 3.90 13.33
C LEU A 100 -0.97 3.74 11.84
N LEU A 101 -1.93 4.50 11.30
CA LEU A 101 -2.27 4.44 9.88
C LEU A 101 -1.16 5.05 9.01
N VAL A 102 -0.54 6.13 9.48
CA VAL A 102 0.59 6.79 8.81
C VAL A 102 1.80 5.87 8.83
N TRP A 103 2.09 5.23 9.97
CA TRP A 103 3.18 4.25 10.08
C TRP A 103 2.97 3.03 9.18
N TYR A 104 1.73 2.53 9.09
CA TYR A 104 1.37 1.48 8.13
C TYR A 104 1.65 1.92 6.69
N ALA A 105 1.17 3.11 6.29
CA ALA A 105 1.40 3.64 4.95
C ALA A 105 2.89 3.81 4.63
N ILE A 106 3.68 4.33 5.57
CA ILE A 106 5.13 4.45 5.44
C ILE A 106 5.76 3.06 5.25
N GLY A 107 5.40 2.07 6.07
CA GLY A 107 5.92 0.70 5.95
C GLY A 107 5.62 0.07 4.60
N VAL A 108 4.38 0.23 4.11
CA VAL A 108 3.96 -0.24 2.79
C VAL A 108 4.78 0.42 1.68
N VAL A 109 4.92 1.75 1.72
CA VAL A 109 5.67 2.51 0.72
C VAL A 109 7.13 2.08 0.70
N LEU A 110 7.79 2.00 1.86
CA LEU A 110 9.20 1.59 1.96
C LEU A 110 9.43 0.18 1.42
N LEU A 111 8.51 -0.75 1.68
CA LEU A 111 8.64 -2.13 1.20
C LEU A 111 8.34 -2.29 -0.30
N ALA A 112 7.33 -1.58 -0.81
CA ALA A 112 6.82 -1.79 -2.16
C ALA A 112 7.49 -0.88 -3.21
N ALA A 113 7.83 0.36 -2.85
CA ALA A 113 8.38 1.35 -3.77
C ALA A 113 9.65 0.91 -4.51
N PRO A 114 10.66 0.26 -3.87
CA PRO A 114 11.89 -0.14 -4.55
C PRO A 114 11.64 -1.05 -5.76
N LYS A 115 10.65 -1.97 -5.66
CA LYS A 115 10.29 -2.86 -6.77
C LYS A 115 9.61 -2.11 -7.91
N PHE A 116 8.78 -1.11 -7.62
CA PHE A 116 8.17 -0.29 -8.67
C PHE A 116 9.18 0.60 -9.38
N PHE A 117 10.15 1.17 -8.64
CA PHE A 117 11.26 1.90 -9.25
C PHE A 117 12.14 1.00 -10.12
N ALA A 118 12.40 -0.24 -9.69
CA ALA A 118 13.13 -1.21 -10.50
C ALA A 118 12.40 -1.52 -11.82
N ASP A 119 11.07 -1.67 -11.79
CA ASP A 119 10.26 -1.87 -12.99
C ASP A 119 10.25 -0.66 -13.92
N LEU A 120 10.18 0.56 -13.37
CA LEU A 120 10.29 1.78 -14.17
C LEU A 120 11.66 1.90 -14.86
N ARG A 121 12.74 1.54 -14.16
CA ARG A 121 14.11 1.54 -14.72
C ARG A 121 14.31 0.46 -15.79
N ARG A 122 13.54 -0.63 -15.73
CA ARG A 122 13.60 -1.74 -16.70
C ARG A 122 12.76 -1.48 -17.95
N ARG A 123 11.93 -0.43 -18.00
CA ARG A 123 11.26 -0.04 -19.23
C ARG A 123 12.34 0.42 -20.23
N PRO A 124 12.50 -0.26 -21.37
CA PRO A 124 13.30 0.31 -22.45
C PRO A 124 12.67 1.66 -22.79
N VAL A 125 13.48 2.72 -22.81
CA VAL A 125 13.10 3.93 -23.53
C VAL A 125 12.73 3.43 -24.93
N ALA A 126 11.47 3.60 -25.32
CA ALA A 126 11.03 3.32 -26.68
C ALA A 126 11.64 4.40 -27.59
N THR A 127 12.96 4.35 -27.77
CA THR A 127 13.66 4.97 -28.89
C THR A 127 13.62 3.96 -30.03
N ARG A 128 12.63 4.12 -30.91
CA ARG A 128 12.69 3.86 -32.36
C ARG A 128 11.30 4.19 -32.92
N SER A 129 11.12 5.31 -33.61
CA SER A 129 11.44 5.45 -35.03
C SER A 129 10.87 4.29 -35.87
N ALA A 130 9.60 4.41 -36.22
CA ALA A 130 9.04 3.89 -37.46
C ALA A 130 8.02 4.96 -37.90
N GLY A 131 8.29 5.84 -38.86
CA GLY A 131 9.27 5.70 -39.93
C GLY A 131 8.85 4.61 -40.89
N ARG A 132 7.59 4.64 -41.36
CA ARG A 132 7.12 4.28 -42.71
C ARG A 132 5.65 4.64 -42.85
#